data_AF-A0A814YB63-F1
#
_entry.id   AF-A0A814YB63-F1
#
_cell.length_a   1.000
_cell.length_b   1.000
_cell.length_c   1.000
_cell.angle_alpha   90.00
_cell.angle_beta   90.00
_cell.angle_gamma   90.00
#
_symmetry.space_group_name_H-M   'P 1'
#
loop_
_entity.id
_entity.type
_entity.pdbx_description
1 polymer ?
#
loop_
_entity_poly.entity_id
_entity_poly.type
_entity_poly.pdbx_seq_one_letter_code
_entity_poly.pdbx_strand_id
1 'polypeptide(L)'
;MILSFVNKFRCPSYNSVGKMSQKVTQRRGLLYHITFSCTCLFETSFTNSTQLVHSATAPMDELNMMACVAANVAGIKRTSMTTILGMLNILPPVQIENWQTYQKIYSNALDVVKDESLGGAAEEAAEQSSGTADREGVTNIKVLIEGTWLTRRGHSSLHGVATVCSTSDPPKVLDFECLSRHCITCSGLLWIREHSPEMYQQLSAEHIMSGCEENHSGSSSGMEAAGAKLEDSLPIGGRNGCLTDDKIHQLTIYYGSAIRSHVNDLESMKIVCWAAFYHCSSTRENPNHGYCDPASAIYTNKNHLILENTV
;
A
#
# COMPACT_ATOMS: atom_id res chain seq x y z
N MET A 1 1.54 28.38 22.31
CA MET A 1 1.61 27.32 23.35
C MET A 1 2.96 27.30 24.09
N ILE A 2 4.10 27.18 23.40
CA ILE A 2 5.46 27.27 24.01
C ILE A 2 5.67 28.56 24.82
N LEU A 3 5.31 29.73 24.29
CA LEU A 3 5.48 31.00 25.01
C LEU A 3 4.75 31.05 26.36
N SER A 4 3.60 30.36 26.49
CA SER A 4 2.87 30.29 27.76
C SER A 4 3.60 29.43 28.80
N PHE A 5 4.23 28.34 28.37
CA PHE A 5 5.08 27.50 29.21
C PHE A 5 6.37 28.23 29.61
N VAL A 6 7.03 28.87 28.64
CA VAL A 6 8.28 29.61 28.82
C VAL A 6 8.09 30.80 29.77
N ASN A 7 6.94 31.49 29.73
CA ASN A 7 6.59 32.56 30.69
C ASN A 7 6.40 32.06 32.14
N LYS A 8 6.23 30.76 32.36
CA LYS A 8 6.12 30.15 33.70
C LYS A 8 7.48 29.74 34.27
N PHE A 9 8.57 29.78 33.49
CA PHE A 9 9.90 29.49 34.01
C PHE A 9 10.29 30.52 35.09
N ARG A 10 10.94 30.04 36.15
CA ARG A 10 11.36 30.85 37.30
C ARG A 10 12.82 30.56 37.61
N CYS A 11 13.52 31.59 38.06
CA CYS A 11 14.91 31.46 38.48
C CYS A 11 15.00 30.61 39.77
N PRO A 12 15.80 29.53 39.80
CA PRO A 12 15.99 28.70 40.99
C PRO A 12 16.56 29.49 42.17
N SER A 13 17.52 30.38 41.92
CA SER A 13 18.21 31.17 42.96
C SER A 13 17.33 32.23 43.62
N TYR A 14 16.21 32.63 42.99
CA TYR A 14 15.33 33.70 43.48
C TYR A 14 13.99 33.19 44.03
N ASN A 15 13.88 31.88 44.26
CA ASN A 15 12.71 31.21 44.85
C ASN A 15 11.37 31.87 44.42
N SER A 16 11.11 31.86 43.11
CA SER A 16 9.88 32.31 42.44
C SER A 16 9.63 33.80 42.12
N VAL A 17 10.51 34.76 42.46
CA VAL A 17 10.25 36.20 42.16
C VAL A 17 10.97 36.73 40.90
N GLY A 18 12.11 36.14 40.55
CA GLY A 18 12.91 36.57 39.40
C GLY A 18 12.25 36.22 38.06
N LYS A 19 11.71 37.21 37.36
CA LYS A 19 11.25 37.07 35.97
C LYS A 19 12.48 36.85 35.08
N MET A 20 12.54 35.70 34.39
CA MET A 20 13.62 35.41 33.45
C MET A 20 13.34 36.12 32.11
N SER A 21 14.38 36.72 31.52
CA SER A 21 14.34 37.14 30.12
C SER A 21 14.61 35.94 29.21
N GLN A 22 13.85 35.83 28.13
CA GLN A 22 13.97 34.75 27.15
C GLN A 22 14.49 35.31 25.82
N LYS A 23 15.38 34.57 25.18
CA LYS A 23 15.87 34.87 23.83
C LYS A 23 15.88 33.59 23.01
N VAL A 24 15.22 33.63 21.85
CA VAL A 24 15.39 32.58 20.84
C VAL A 24 16.75 32.81 20.19
N THR A 25 17.70 31.92 20.46
CA THR A 25 19.09 32.02 20.00
C THR A 25 19.30 31.24 18.71
N GLN A 26 18.56 30.17 18.49
CA GLN A 26 18.57 29.41 17.25
C GLN A 26 17.16 28.97 16.87
N ARG A 27 16.87 28.98 15.56
CA ARG A 27 15.66 28.39 14.99
C ARG A 27 15.99 27.64 13.70
N ARG A 28 15.50 26.41 13.58
CA ARG A 28 15.56 25.61 12.33
C ARG A 28 14.22 24.90 12.12
N GLY A 29 13.36 25.45 11.28
CA GLY A 29 11.98 24.95 11.12
C GLY A 29 11.20 25.03 12.43
N LEU A 30 10.88 23.86 12.99
CA LEU A 30 10.19 23.69 14.27
C LEU A 30 11.14 23.57 15.46
N LEU A 31 12.44 23.43 15.23
CA LEU A 31 13.43 23.47 16.31
C LEU A 31 13.59 24.90 16.82
N TYR A 32 13.56 25.04 18.15
CA TYR A 32 13.86 26.25 18.89
C TYR A 32 14.94 25.95 19.93
N HIS A 33 15.99 26.78 19.94
CA HIS A 33 16.89 26.92 21.06
C HIS A 33 16.56 28.23 21.78
N ILE A 34 16.17 28.12 23.05
CA ILE A 34 15.76 29.25 23.87
C ILE A 34 16.72 29.36 25.05
N THR A 35 17.35 30.52 25.17
CA THR A 35 18.19 30.86 26.32
C THR A 35 17.39 31.73 27.28
N PHE A 36 17.46 31.40 28.56
CA PHE A 36 16.83 32.11 29.65
C PHE A 36 17.90 32.72 30.54
N SER A 37 17.84 34.03 30.76
CA SER A 37 18.77 34.76 31.60
C SER A 37 18.03 35.49 32.72
N CYS A 38 18.66 35.57 33.89
CA CYS A 38 18.16 36.29 35.05
C CYS A 38 19.14 37.39 35.47
N THR A 39 18.64 38.40 36.18
CA THR A 39 19.44 39.49 36.74
C THR A 39 20.44 39.03 37.82
N CYS A 40 20.23 37.86 38.45
CA CYS A 40 21.24 37.24 39.32
C CYS A 40 22.36 36.52 38.57
N LEU A 41 22.49 36.73 37.26
CA LEU A 41 23.48 36.05 36.40
C LEU A 41 23.23 34.55 36.20
N PHE A 42 22.10 34.02 36.67
CA PHE A 42 21.69 32.65 36.33
C PHE A 42 21.27 32.58 34.85
N GLU A 43 21.86 31.63 34.12
CA GLU A 43 21.55 31.33 32.73
C GLU A 43 21.23 29.85 32.58
N THR A 44 20.21 29.54 31.79
CA THR A 44 19.87 28.18 31.39
C THR A 44 19.32 28.18 29.98
N SER A 45 19.29 27.03 29.32
CA SER A 45 18.80 26.91 27.96
C SER A 45 17.91 25.69 27.79
N PHE A 46 17.06 25.76 26.78
CA PHE A 46 16.14 24.69 26.42
C PHE A 46 16.15 24.52 24.90
N THR A 47 16.24 23.26 24.47
CA THR A 47 16.06 22.86 23.08
C THR A 47 14.91 21.86 23.03
N ASN A 48 13.96 22.06 22.11
CA ASN A 48 12.76 21.23 22.00
C ASN A 48 12.92 19.98 21.10
N SER A 49 14.14 19.71 20.62
CA SER A 49 14.42 18.60 19.72
C SER A 49 15.86 18.15 19.86
N THR A 50 16.09 16.86 19.66
CA THR A 50 17.44 16.31 19.49
C THR A 50 17.88 16.43 18.03
N GLN A 51 19.18 16.40 17.78
CA GLN A 51 19.74 16.31 16.43
C GLN A 51 19.84 14.83 16.02
N LEU A 52 19.27 14.50 14.86
CA LEU A 52 19.38 13.18 14.24
C LEU A 52 20.68 13.05 13.44
N VAL A 53 21.02 14.11 12.68
CA VAL A 53 22.22 14.14 11.85
C VAL A 53 23.08 15.31 12.30
N HIS A 54 24.24 14.97 12.85
CA HIS A 54 25.27 15.94 13.23
C HIS A 54 26.11 16.33 12.01
N SER A 55 25.57 17.24 11.20
CA SER A 55 26.27 17.81 10.04
C SER A 55 26.52 19.31 10.24
N ALA A 56 27.71 19.77 9.88
CA ALA A 56 28.06 21.19 9.96
C ALA A 56 27.27 22.04 8.94
N THR A 57 26.88 21.46 7.80
CA THR A 57 26.25 22.17 6.69
C THR A 57 24.75 21.90 6.56
N ALA A 58 24.29 20.70 6.96
CA ALA A 58 22.90 20.28 6.84
C ALA A 58 22.43 19.48 8.08
N PRO A 59 22.41 20.11 9.28
CA PRO A 59 21.99 19.43 10.49
C PRO A 59 20.49 19.12 10.44
N MET A 60 20.12 17.91 10.89
CA MET A 60 18.74 17.45 10.92
C MET A 60 18.27 17.15 12.33
N ASP A 61 16.99 17.42 12.60
CA ASP A 61 16.42 17.39 13.94
C ASP A 61 15.20 16.46 13.98
N GLU A 62 15.06 15.79 15.11
CA GLU A 62 14.00 14.82 15.38
C GLU A 62 12.59 15.41 15.20
N LEU A 63 12.32 16.59 15.77
CA LEU A 63 11.01 17.23 15.68
C LEU A 63 10.62 17.59 14.24
N ASN A 64 11.60 17.99 13.43
CA ASN A 64 11.37 18.28 12.01
C ASN A 64 11.10 16.98 11.23
N MET A 65 11.82 15.90 11.53
CA MET A 65 11.56 14.58 10.97
C MET A 65 10.17 14.07 11.36
N MET A 66 9.80 14.13 12.63
CA MET A 66 8.48 13.73 13.13
C MET A 66 7.36 14.51 12.44
N ALA A 67 7.53 15.83 12.26
CA ALA A 67 6.56 16.63 11.51
C ALA A 67 6.44 16.19 10.04
N CYS A 68 7.55 15.80 9.42
CA CYS A 68 7.56 15.23 8.07
C CYS A 68 6.81 13.89 8.00
N VAL A 69 7.13 12.97 8.91
CA VAL A 69 6.47 11.66 9.03
C VAL A 69 4.97 11.84 9.28
N ALA A 70 4.59 12.66 10.26
CA ALA A 70 3.20 12.93 10.58
C ALA A 70 2.42 13.52 9.40
N ALA A 71 3.07 14.40 8.61
CA ALA A 71 2.47 14.94 7.39
C ALA A 71 2.19 13.85 6.36
N ASN A 72 3.15 12.96 6.10
CA ASN A 72 3.02 11.87 5.14
C ASN A 72 1.94 10.87 5.57
N VAL A 73 1.94 10.46 6.85
CA VAL A 73 0.92 9.54 7.40
C VAL A 73 -0.48 10.14 7.34
N ALA A 74 -0.62 11.44 7.60
CA ALA A 74 -1.89 12.14 7.50
C ALA A 74 -2.31 12.48 6.05
N GLY A 75 -1.48 12.16 5.04
CA GLY A 75 -1.76 12.47 3.64
C GLY A 75 -1.77 13.97 3.33
N ILE A 76 -1.02 14.79 4.09
CA ILE A 76 -0.95 16.23 3.91
C ILE A 76 0.40 16.67 3.36
N LYS A 77 0.38 17.66 2.46
CA LYS A 77 1.59 18.26 1.89
C LYS A 77 2.21 19.27 2.86
N ARG A 78 3.50 19.60 2.66
CA ARG A 78 4.20 20.67 3.42
C ARG A 78 3.42 21.99 3.43
N THR A 79 2.79 22.35 2.31
CA THR A 79 1.98 23.57 2.19
C THR A 79 0.80 23.54 3.15
N SER A 80 0.05 22.43 3.21
CA SER A 80 -1.02 22.23 4.19
C SER A 80 -0.51 22.26 5.63
N MET A 81 0.64 21.62 5.91
CA MET A 81 1.28 21.69 7.22
C MET A 81 1.64 23.14 7.61
N THR A 82 2.12 23.94 6.66
CA THR A 82 2.42 25.36 6.87
C THR A 82 1.16 26.14 7.25
N THR A 83 0.04 25.89 6.57
CA THR A 83 -1.25 26.50 6.89
C THR A 83 -1.74 26.11 8.28
N ILE A 84 -1.70 24.81 8.61
CA ILE A 84 -2.13 24.28 9.93
C ILE A 84 -1.29 24.92 11.04
N LEU A 85 0.04 24.93 10.90
CA LEU A 85 0.92 25.55 11.88
C LEU A 85 0.69 27.06 12.00
N GLY A 86 0.45 27.75 10.88
CA GLY A 86 0.07 29.16 10.87
C GLY A 86 -1.22 29.43 11.65
N MET A 87 -2.25 28.60 11.49
CA MET A 87 -3.50 28.68 12.25
C MET A 87 -3.27 28.45 13.76
N LEU A 88 -2.31 27.60 14.12
CA LEU A 88 -1.90 27.35 15.51
C LEU A 88 -0.96 28.44 16.08
N ASN A 89 -0.64 29.47 15.29
CA ASN A 89 0.35 30.49 15.61
C ASN A 89 1.74 29.87 15.91
N ILE A 90 2.10 28.86 15.14
CA ILE A 90 3.41 28.20 15.12
C ILE A 90 4.09 28.59 13.80
N LEU A 91 5.41 28.82 13.86
CA LEU A 91 6.17 29.17 12.66
C LEU A 91 6.21 27.99 11.67
N PRO A 92 6.40 28.27 10.36
CA PRO A 92 6.40 27.22 9.34
C PRO A 92 7.47 26.14 9.60
N PRO A 93 7.27 24.94 9.02
CA PRO A 93 8.27 23.88 9.05
C PRO A 93 9.52 24.31 8.28
N VAL A 94 10.51 23.42 8.21
CA VAL A 94 11.74 23.64 7.43
C VAL A 94 11.45 24.06 5.97
N GLN A 95 12.44 24.66 5.31
CA GLN A 95 12.34 25.04 3.90
C GLN A 95 12.10 23.82 3.01
N ILE A 96 11.60 24.05 1.80
CA ILE A 96 11.14 22.98 0.90
C ILE A 96 12.28 22.00 0.55
N GLU A 97 13.50 22.49 0.38
CA GLU A 97 14.69 21.69 0.03
C GLU A 97 15.07 20.76 1.19
N ASN A 98 15.10 21.31 2.41
CA ASN A 98 15.34 20.52 3.61
C ASN A 98 14.21 19.51 3.84
N TRP A 99 12.96 19.91 3.63
CA TRP A 99 11.79 19.03 3.74
C TRP A 99 11.90 17.83 2.80
N GLN A 100 12.27 18.06 1.53
CA GLN A 100 12.51 16.99 0.56
C GLN A 100 13.64 16.05 1.01
N THR A 101 14.67 16.59 1.67
CA THR A 101 15.75 15.77 2.21
C THR A 101 15.26 14.89 3.37
N TYR A 102 14.41 15.41 4.27
CA TYR A 102 13.75 14.58 5.30
C TYR A 102 12.87 13.51 4.66
N GLN A 103 12.10 13.84 3.62
CA GLN A 103 11.27 12.87 2.91
C GLN A 103 12.11 11.74 2.29
N LYS A 104 13.27 12.06 1.73
CA LYS A 104 14.19 11.06 1.17
C LYS A 104 14.78 10.13 2.23
N ILE A 105 15.14 10.67 3.39
CA ILE A 105 15.62 9.85 4.51
C ILE A 105 14.50 8.96 5.03
N TYR A 106 13.29 9.51 5.15
CA TYR A 106 12.11 8.76 5.55
C TYR A 106 11.78 7.63 4.57
N SER A 107 11.77 7.89 3.26
CA SER A 107 11.48 6.86 2.25
C SER A 107 12.50 5.74 2.29
N ASN A 108 13.79 6.06 2.39
CA ASN A 108 14.83 5.03 2.48
C ASN A 108 14.68 4.17 3.75
N ALA A 109 14.31 4.77 4.88
CA ALA A 109 14.05 4.03 6.11
C ALA A 109 12.79 3.16 5.99
N LEU A 110 11.75 3.64 5.31
CA LEU A 110 10.55 2.86 5.04
C LEU A 110 10.83 1.64 4.18
N ASP A 111 11.69 1.75 3.17
CA ASP A 111 12.02 0.60 2.30
C ASP A 111 12.67 -0.54 3.11
N VAL A 112 13.59 -0.21 4.04
CA VAL A 112 14.21 -1.20 4.91
C VAL A 112 13.19 -1.86 5.83
N VAL A 113 12.35 -1.06 6.51
CA VAL A 113 11.32 -1.58 7.42
C VAL A 113 10.27 -2.39 6.67
N LYS A 114 9.96 -2.00 5.43
CA LYS A 114 9.05 -2.74 4.55
C LYS A 114 9.61 -4.12 4.26
N ASP A 115 10.86 -4.22 3.81
CA ASP A 115 11.47 -5.51 3.46
C ASP A 115 11.56 -6.44 4.69
N GLU A 116 11.95 -5.89 5.85
CA GLU A 116 11.96 -6.64 7.11
C GLU A 116 10.56 -7.11 7.54
N SER A 117 9.56 -6.23 7.43
CA SER A 117 8.18 -6.54 7.84
C SER A 117 7.52 -7.57 6.93
N LEU A 118 7.73 -7.47 5.61
CA LEU A 118 7.18 -8.42 4.64
C LEU A 118 7.89 -9.77 4.75
N GLY A 119 9.22 -9.77 4.93
CA GLY A 119 9.99 -10.99 5.16
C GLY A 119 9.52 -11.76 6.40
N GLY A 120 9.39 -11.07 7.54
CA GLY A 120 8.87 -11.70 8.76
C GLY A 120 7.43 -12.20 8.63
N ALA A 121 6.58 -11.49 7.89
CA ALA A 121 5.22 -11.95 7.61
C ALA A 121 5.19 -13.22 6.75
N ALA A 122 6.09 -13.34 5.78
CA ALA A 122 6.23 -14.52 4.93
C ALA A 122 6.75 -15.75 5.70
N GLU A 123 7.74 -15.57 6.57
CA GLU A 123 8.25 -16.64 7.43
C GLU A 123 7.15 -17.18 8.36
N GLU A 124 6.42 -16.30 9.05
CA GLU A 124 5.33 -16.72 9.92
C GLU A 124 4.18 -17.41 9.14
N ALA A 125 3.89 -16.94 7.93
CA ALA A 125 2.89 -17.58 7.08
C ALA A 125 3.33 -18.98 6.62
N ALA A 126 4.64 -19.16 6.35
CA ALA A 126 5.21 -20.45 5.99
C ALA A 126 5.15 -21.46 7.15
N GLU A 127 5.45 -21.01 8.38
CA GLU A 127 5.36 -21.86 9.58
C GLU A 127 3.93 -22.35 9.86
N GLN A 128 2.94 -21.51 9.59
CA GLN A 128 1.52 -21.84 9.80
C GLN A 128 0.93 -22.70 8.68
N SER A 129 1.48 -22.61 7.47
CA SER A 129 1.16 -23.57 6.42
C SER A 129 1.79 -24.91 6.79
N SER A 130 1.01 -25.82 7.35
CA SER A 130 1.39 -27.21 7.66
C SER A 130 1.72 -28.07 6.41
N GLY A 131 2.17 -27.44 5.33
CA GLY A 131 2.47 -28.05 4.05
C GLY A 131 3.80 -28.80 4.09
N THR A 132 3.81 -30.01 3.54
CA THR A 132 5.04 -30.67 3.15
C THR A 132 5.76 -29.81 2.11
N ALA A 133 6.99 -29.40 2.40
CA ALA A 133 7.87 -28.83 1.38
C ALA A 133 7.86 -29.74 0.15
N ASP A 134 7.79 -29.16 -1.03
CA ASP A 134 7.88 -29.93 -2.27
C ASP A 134 9.27 -30.57 -2.42
N ARG A 135 9.49 -31.28 -3.54
CA ARG A 135 10.76 -31.97 -3.81
C ARG A 135 11.95 -31.00 -3.91
N GLU A 136 11.71 -29.70 -4.03
CA GLU A 136 12.72 -28.65 -4.15
C GLU A 136 12.95 -27.89 -2.84
N GLY A 137 12.20 -28.24 -1.78
CA GLY A 137 12.31 -27.59 -0.47
C GLY A 137 11.51 -26.29 -0.37
N VAL A 138 10.62 -26.01 -1.33
CA VAL A 138 9.77 -24.81 -1.32
C VAL A 138 8.50 -25.10 -0.53
N THR A 139 8.20 -24.20 0.42
CA THR A 139 6.96 -24.29 1.21
C THR A 139 5.84 -23.58 0.47
N ASN A 140 4.82 -24.36 0.09
CA ASN A 140 3.66 -23.84 -0.62
C ASN A 140 2.65 -23.25 0.38
N ILE A 141 2.44 -21.94 0.28
CA ILE A 141 1.52 -21.19 1.15
C ILE A 141 0.27 -20.81 0.37
N LYS A 142 -0.90 -20.90 1.01
CA LYS A 142 -2.15 -20.38 0.44
C LYS A 142 -2.24 -18.88 0.69
N VAL A 143 -2.47 -18.12 -0.38
CA VAL A 143 -2.57 -16.66 -0.35
C VAL A 143 -3.93 -16.17 -0.85
N LEU A 144 -4.32 -15.01 -0.37
CA LEU A 144 -5.42 -14.18 -0.86
C LEU A 144 -4.81 -13.00 -1.61
N ILE A 145 -5.44 -12.58 -2.70
CA ILE A 145 -5.05 -11.37 -3.44
C ILE A 145 -6.21 -10.40 -3.38
N GLU A 146 -5.93 -9.15 -3.00
CA GLU A 146 -6.92 -8.09 -2.88
C GLU A 146 -6.41 -6.80 -3.51
N GLY A 147 -7.26 -6.12 -4.27
CA GLY A 147 -6.97 -4.82 -4.86
C GLY A 147 -7.75 -3.68 -4.21
N THR A 148 -7.12 -2.52 -4.04
CA THR A 148 -7.80 -1.29 -3.62
C THR A 148 -7.44 -0.10 -4.49
N TRP A 149 -8.42 0.75 -4.78
CA TRP A 149 -8.25 1.98 -5.54
C TRP A 149 -9.29 3.03 -5.12
N LEU A 150 -9.00 4.31 -5.39
CA LEU A 150 -9.87 5.41 -4.96
C LEU A 150 -11.21 5.39 -5.71
N THR A 151 -12.30 5.11 -5.00
CA THR A 151 -13.66 5.01 -5.55
C THR A 151 -14.52 6.21 -5.16
N ARG A 152 -14.22 7.42 -5.69
CA ARG A 152 -15.07 8.58 -5.38
C ARG A 152 -16.41 8.56 -6.13
N ARG A 153 -16.44 8.12 -7.41
CA ARG A 153 -17.61 7.64 -8.21
C ARG A 153 -17.11 6.97 -9.51
N GLY A 154 -16.98 5.64 -9.55
CA GLY A 154 -16.63 4.86 -10.76
C GLY A 154 -15.17 4.36 -10.84
N HIS A 155 -14.87 3.59 -11.90
CA HIS A 155 -13.56 2.98 -12.20
C HIS A 155 -12.56 3.99 -12.81
N SER A 156 -12.41 5.16 -12.21
CA SER A 156 -11.61 6.28 -12.72
C SER A 156 -10.38 6.61 -11.87
N SER A 157 -9.97 5.71 -10.98
CA SER A 157 -8.77 5.93 -10.18
C SER A 157 -7.53 5.88 -11.06
N LEU A 158 -6.65 6.85 -10.87
CA LEU A 158 -5.33 6.88 -11.49
C LEU A 158 -4.34 5.96 -10.79
N HIS A 159 -4.58 5.65 -9.50
CA HIS A 159 -3.70 4.84 -8.68
C HIS A 159 -4.48 3.68 -8.02
N GLY A 160 -3.81 2.56 -7.84
CA GLY A 160 -4.34 1.41 -7.12
C GLY A 160 -3.20 0.64 -6.45
N VAL A 161 -3.55 -0.24 -5.53
CA VAL A 161 -2.61 -1.13 -4.86
C VAL A 161 -3.19 -2.54 -4.93
N ALA A 162 -2.39 -3.49 -5.39
CA ALA A 162 -2.69 -4.92 -5.28
C ALA A 162 -1.86 -5.48 -4.13
N THR A 163 -2.48 -6.27 -3.26
CA THR A 163 -1.86 -6.82 -2.06
C THR A 163 -2.02 -8.33 -2.05
N VAL A 164 -0.94 -9.05 -1.74
CA VAL A 164 -0.94 -10.49 -1.47
C VAL A 164 -0.93 -10.67 0.04
N CYS A 165 -1.92 -11.40 0.56
CA CYS A 165 -2.10 -11.67 1.98
C CYS A 165 -2.01 -13.18 2.25
N SER A 166 -1.47 -13.56 3.40
CA SER A 166 -1.59 -14.94 3.89
C SER A 166 -3.04 -15.27 4.25
N THR A 167 -3.37 -16.56 4.19
CA THR A 167 -4.67 -17.08 4.66
C THR A 167 -4.66 -17.45 6.15
N SER A 168 -3.62 -17.03 6.89
CA SER A 168 -3.51 -17.20 8.34
C SER A 168 -4.57 -16.40 9.10
N ASP A 169 -4.79 -16.75 10.36
CA ASP A 169 -5.59 -15.94 11.29
C ASP A 169 -4.69 -15.41 12.43
N PRO A 170 -4.36 -14.11 12.46
CA PRO A 170 -4.81 -13.07 11.53
C PRO A 170 -4.08 -13.11 10.17
N PRO A 171 -4.71 -12.58 9.10
CA PRO A 171 -4.06 -12.47 7.79
C PRO A 171 -2.99 -11.39 7.82
N LYS A 172 -1.86 -11.64 7.17
CA LYS A 172 -0.73 -10.72 7.06
C LYS A 172 -0.44 -10.40 5.61
N VAL A 173 0.02 -9.18 5.34
CA VAL A 173 0.48 -8.78 4.02
C VAL A 173 1.85 -9.39 3.77
N LEU A 174 1.98 -10.14 2.67
CA LEU A 174 3.20 -10.80 2.23
C LEU A 174 3.93 -9.98 1.17
N ASP A 175 3.16 -9.34 0.28
CA ASP A 175 3.69 -8.47 -0.75
C ASP A 175 2.61 -7.49 -1.22
N PHE A 176 3.01 -6.39 -1.87
CA PHE A 176 2.10 -5.46 -2.52
C PHE A 176 2.75 -4.75 -3.70
N GLU A 177 1.94 -4.42 -4.70
CA GLU A 177 2.35 -3.66 -5.86
C GLU A 177 1.49 -2.40 -6.00
N CYS A 178 2.15 -1.25 -6.11
CA CYS A 178 1.50 0.04 -6.36
C CYS A 178 1.40 0.29 -7.87
N LEU A 179 0.17 0.41 -8.36
CA LEU A 179 -0.10 0.63 -9.78
C LEU A 179 -0.55 2.07 -10.05
N SER A 180 -0.09 2.64 -11.16
CA SER A 180 -0.47 3.96 -11.63
C SER A 180 -0.67 4.02 -13.14
N ARG A 181 -1.69 4.78 -13.53
CA ARG A 181 -1.98 5.21 -14.91
C ARG A 181 -1.54 6.65 -15.17
N HIS A 182 -0.78 7.22 -14.25
CA HIS A 182 -0.43 8.63 -14.28
C HIS A 182 1.00 8.83 -13.82
N CYS A 183 1.83 9.34 -14.74
CA CYS A 183 3.08 9.97 -14.39
C CYS A 183 2.99 11.49 -14.63
N ILE A 184 3.46 12.26 -13.65
CA ILE A 184 3.48 13.73 -13.75
C ILE A 184 4.40 14.20 -14.88
N THR A 185 5.53 13.53 -15.07
CA THR A 185 6.50 13.84 -16.14
C THR A 185 5.91 13.55 -17.51
N CYS A 186 5.31 12.37 -17.71
CA CYS A 186 4.58 12.05 -18.94
C CYS A 186 3.52 13.11 -19.27
N SER A 187 2.74 13.51 -18.27
CA SER A 187 1.69 14.52 -18.42
C SER A 187 2.26 15.87 -18.84
N GLY A 188 3.42 16.27 -18.31
CA GLY A 188 4.12 17.49 -18.72
C GLY A 188 4.69 17.42 -20.14
N LEU A 189 5.18 16.25 -20.56
CA LEU A 189 5.71 16.03 -21.91
C LEU A 189 4.63 16.12 -23.01
N LEU A 190 3.34 15.95 -22.67
CA LEU A 190 2.25 16.05 -23.65
C LEU A 190 2.21 17.41 -24.36
N TRP A 191 2.52 18.50 -23.65
CA TRP A 191 2.59 19.84 -24.26
C TRP A 191 3.74 19.95 -25.27
N ILE A 192 4.88 19.31 -24.98
CA ILE A 192 6.04 19.28 -25.87
C ILE A 192 5.72 18.47 -27.13
N ARG A 193 4.96 17.38 -27.00
CA ARG A 193 4.51 16.57 -28.14
C ARG A 193 3.78 17.40 -29.20
N GLU A 194 2.98 18.37 -28.76
CA GLU A 194 2.21 19.24 -29.66
C GLU A 194 3.09 20.26 -30.41
N HIS A 195 4.18 20.73 -29.79
CA HIS A 195 5.01 21.82 -30.33
C HIS A 195 6.32 21.33 -30.97
N SER A 196 6.84 20.19 -30.55
CA SER A 196 8.15 19.66 -30.99
C SER A 196 8.18 18.13 -30.84
N PRO A 197 7.65 17.39 -31.84
CA PRO A 197 7.57 15.93 -31.81
C PRO A 197 8.92 15.22 -31.67
N GLU A 198 9.98 15.76 -32.28
CA GLU A 198 11.34 15.20 -32.20
C GLU A 198 11.89 15.29 -30.77
N MET A 199 11.76 16.45 -30.12
CA MET A 199 12.16 16.66 -28.74
C MET A 199 11.33 15.80 -27.77
N TYR A 200 10.04 15.60 -28.06
CA TYR A 200 9.19 14.70 -27.28
C TYR A 200 9.70 13.25 -27.32
N GLN A 201 10.11 12.73 -28.48
CA GLN A 201 10.62 11.36 -28.59
C GLN A 201 11.88 11.16 -27.73
N GLN A 202 12.82 12.10 -27.79
CA GLN A 202 14.04 12.04 -26.98
C GLN A 202 13.73 12.08 -25.48
N LEU A 203 12.97 13.09 -25.02
CA LEU A 203 12.66 13.26 -23.60
C LEU A 203 11.78 12.12 -23.06
N SER A 204 10.86 11.59 -23.88
CA SER A 204 10.05 10.43 -23.51
C SER A 204 10.91 9.18 -23.35
N ALA A 205 11.88 8.95 -24.24
CA ALA A 205 12.78 7.81 -24.13
C ALA A 205 13.68 7.93 -22.89
N GLU A 206 14.27 9.11 -22.66
CA GLU A 206 15.07 9.41 -21.47
C GLU A 206 14.25 9.19 -20.18
N HIS A 207 13.00 9.66 -20.15
CA HIS A 207 12.11 9.48 -18.99
C HIS A 207 11.79 8.01 -18.72
N ILE A 208 11.43 7.24 -19.76
CA ILE A 208 11.16 5.81 -19.64
C ILE A 208 12.38 5.09 -19.05
N MET A 209 13.59 5.41 -19.53
CA MET A 209 14.84 4.83 -19.00
C MET A 209 15.14 5.26 -17.56
N SER A 210 14.77 6.49 -17.17
CA SER A 210 14.96 6.98 -15.79
C SER A 210 13.99 6.38 -14.76
N GLY A 211 12.97 5.64 -15.21
CA GLY A 211 11.92 5.07 -14.38
C GLY A 211 10.62 5.87 -14.46
N CYS A 212 9.78 5.55 -15.43
CA CYS A 212 8.42 6.08 -15.51
C CYS A 212 7.54 5.50 -14.39
N GLU A 213 6.72 6.34 -13.77
CA GLU A 213 5.80 5.94 -12.70
C GLU A 213 4.49 5.32 -13.23
N GLU A 214 4.21 5.47 -14.53
CA GLU A 214 3.03 4.88 -15.18
C GLU A 214 3.32 3.41 -15.54
N ASN A 215 2.85 2.49 -14.69
CA ASN A 215 3.05 1.05 -14.84
C ASN A 215 1.76 0.27 -15.17
N HIS A 216 0.62 0.95 -15.35
CA HIS A 216 -0.66 0.35 -15.74
C HIS A 216 -1.40 1.17 -16.79
N SER A 217 -2.00 0.50 -17.78
CA SER A 217 -2.75 1.15 -18.88
C SER A 217 -4.24 0.76 -18.93
N GLY A 218 -4.68 -0.18 -18.08
CA GLY A 218 -6.05 -0.70 -18.06
C GLY A 218 -7.05 0.10 -17.22
N SER A 219 -8.25 -0.44 -17.03
CA SER A 219 -9.23 0.13 -16.09
C SER A 219 -8.76 0.00 -14.64
N SER A 220 -9.33 0.81 -13.73
CA SER A 220 -9.02 0.68 -12.30
C SER A 220 -9.43 -0.69 -11.73
N SER A 221 -10.51 -1.28 -12.24
CA SER A 221 -10.90 -2.65 -11.85
C SER A 221 -9.89 -3.72 -12.27
N GLY A 222 -9.09 -3.47 -13.30
CA GLY A 222 -8.06 -4.40 -13.75
C GLY A 222 -6.74 -4.28 -12.99
N MET A 223 -6.62 -3.33 -12.05
CA MET A 223 -5.38 -3.12 -11.29
C MET A 223 -5.08 -4.29 -10.35
N GLU A 224 -6.09 -4.92 -9.75
CA GLU A 224 -5.89 -6.10 -8.91
C GLU A 224 -5.20 -7.23 -9.68
N ALA A 225 -5.78 -7.61 -10.82
CA ALA A 225 -5.22 -8.64 -11.69
C ALA A 225 -3.85 -8.24 -12.27
N ALA A 226 -3.65 -6.97 -12.61
CA ALA A 226 -2.38 -6.49 -13.16
C ALA A 226 -1.25 -6.47 -12.13
N GLY A 227 -1.58 -6.30 -10.85
CA GLY A 227 -0.59 -6.26 -9.76
C GLY A 227 -0.20 -7.65 -9.25
N ALA A 228 -0.99 -8.68 -9.55
CA ALA A 228 -0.70 -10.07 -9.17
C ALA A 228 -0.51 -10.96 -10.41
N LYS A 229 0.76 -11.15 -10.80
CA LYS A 229 1.16 -11.95 -11.96
C LYS A 229 1.88 -13.23 -11.52
N LEU A 230 1.72 -14.28 -12.30
CA LEU A 230 2.49 -15.52 -12.21
C LEU A 230 3.87 -15.35 -12.87
N GLU A 231 4.74 -16.36 -12.72
CA GLU A 231 6.10 -16.36 -13.29
C GLU A 231 6.13 -16.16 -14.82
N ASP A 232 5.10 -16.64 -15.52
CA ASP A 232 4.92 -16.44 -16.96
C ASP A 232 4.36 -15.04 -17.32
N SER A 233 4.30 -14.14 -16.34
CA SER A 233 3.74 -12.78 -16.44
C SER A 233 2.24 -12.74 -16.75
N LEU A 234 1.53 -13.86 -16.67
CA LEU A 234 0.08 -13.87 -16.79
C LEU A 234 -0.58 -13.43 -15.48
N PRO A 235 -1.65 -12.62 -15.55
CA PRO A 235 -2.39 -12.23 -14.34
C PRO A 235 -3.11 -13.45 -13.75
N ILE A 236 -3.26 -13.47 -12.43
CA ILE A 236 -3.96 -14.59 -11.76
C ILE A 236 -5.46 -14.57 -12.07
N GLY A 237 -6.06 -13.37 -12.13
CA GLY A 237 -7.49 -13.16 -12.40
C GLY A 237 -7.78 -12.26 -13.61
N GLY A 238 -9.07 -12.06 -13.90
CA GLY A 238 -9.56 -11.19 -14.97
C GLY A 238 -9.61 -11.84 -16.36
N ARG A 239 -9.95 -11.05 -17.38
CA ARG A 239 -10.26 -11.54 -18.74
C ARG A 239 -9.15 -12.38 -19.39
N ASN A 240 -7.88 -12.08 -19.08
CA ASN A 240 -6.71 -12.78 -19.63
C ASN A 240 -5.97 -13.62 -18.58
N GLY A 241 -6.56 -13.83 -17.40
CA GLY A 241 -5.92 -14.57 -16.31
C GLY A 241 -6.24 -16.05 -16.29
N CYS A 242 -5.52 -16.80 -15.46
CA CYS A 242 -5.71 -18.25 -15.32
C CYS A 242 -7.06 -18.64 -14.69
N LEU A 243 -7.58 -17.76 -13.81
CA LEU A 243 -8.95 -17.82 -13.29
C LEU A 243 -9.82 -16.78 -14.02
N THR A 244 -10.46 -17.21 -15.11
CA THR A 244 -11.28 -16.33 -15.95
C THR A 244 -12.63 -16.01 -15.31
N ASP A 245 -13.16 -14.82 -15.61
CA ASP A 245 -14.53 -14.43 -15.26
C ASP A 245 -15.55 -15.50 -15.68
N ASP A 246 -15.31 -16.21 -16.79
CA ASP A 246 -16.19 -17.28 -17.28
C ASP A 246 -16.24 -18.48 -16.31
N LYS A 247 -15.10 -18.90 -15.76
CA LYS A 247 -15.06 -19.99 -14.76
C LYS A 247 -15.75 -19.58 -13.47
N ILE A 248 -15.52 -18.34 -13.02
CA ILE A 248 -16.18 -17.77 -11.83
C ILE A 248 -17.69 -17.66 -12.05
N HIS A 249 -18.09 -17.18 -13.22
CA HIS A 249 -19.50 -17.04 -13.60
C HIS A 249 -20.20 -18.39 -13.70
N GLN A 250 -19.55 -19.40 -14.29
CA GLN A 250 -20.06 -20.76 -14.37
C GLN A 250 -20.29 -21.37 -12.98
N LEU A 251 -19.31 -21.24 -12.07
CA LEU A 251 -19.47 -21.66 -10.67
C LEU A 251 -20.61 -20.91 -9.98
N THR A 252 -20.71 -19.60 -10.19
CA THR A 252 -21.79 -18.76 -9.64
C THR A 252 -23.17 -19.21 -10.13
N ILE A 253 -23.30 -19.55 -11.42
CA ILE A 253 -24.53 -20.10 -12.00
C ILE A 253 -24.89 -21.42 -11.33
N TYR A 254 -23.94 -22.35 -11.22
CA TYR A 254 -24.19 -23.67 -10.63
C TYR A 254 -24.56 -23.58 -9.16
N TYR A 255 -23.84 -22.79 -8.36
CA TYR A 255 -24.19 -22.58 -6.96
C TYR A 255 -25.54 -21.89 -6.80
N GLY A 256 -25.83 -20.88 -7.63
CA GLY A 256 -27.15 -20.24 -7.65
C GLY A 256 -28.27 -21.24 -7.98
N SER A 257 -28.01 -22.19 -8.88
CA SER A 257 -28.95 -23.26 -9.23
C SER A 257 -29.16 -24.24 -8.07
N ALA A 258 -28.07 -24.67 -7.41
CA ALA A 258 -28.11 -25.55 -6.25
C ALA A 258 -28.91 -24.94 -5.09
N ILE A 259 -28.66 -23.66 -4.78
CA ILE A 259 -29.41 -22.92 -3.75
C ILE A 259 -30.90 -22.88 -4.08
N ARG A 260 -31.27 -22.54 -5.33
CA ARG A 260 -32.68 -22.46 -5.75
C ARG A 260 -33.39 -23.82 -5.76
N SER A 261 -32.66 -24.90 -6.03
CA SER A 261 -33.23 -26.25 -6.13
C SER A 261 -33.34 -26.94 -4.77
N HIS A 262 -32.59 -26.47 -3.77
CA HIS A 262 -32.49 -27.07 -2.43
C HIS A 262 -32.71 -26.07 -1.30
N VAL A 263 -33.64 -25.11 -1.47
CA VAL A 263 -33.91 -24.02 -0.52
C VAL A 263 -34.17 -24.51 0.92
N ASN A 264 -34.83 -25.67 1.07
CA ASN A 264 -35.20 -26.24 2.37
C ASN A 264 -34.34 -27.44 2.80
N ASP A 265 -33.29 -27.77 2.04
CA ASP A 265 -32.42 -28.93 2.32
C ASP A 265 -30.95 -28.54 2.16
N LEU A 266 -30.36 -28.12 3.29
CA LEU A 266 -29.00 -27.63 3.35
C LEU A 266 -27.96 -28.71 3.02
N GLU A 267 -28.18 -29.97 3.38
CA GLU A 267 -27.20 -31.03 3.10
C GLU A 267 -27.18 -31.37 1.62
N SER A 268 -28.35 -31.57 1.00
CA SER A 268 -28.42 -31.77 -0.45
C SER A 268 -27.83 -30.59 -1.22
N MET A 269 -28.08 -29.35 -0.76
CA MET A 269 -27.46 -28.16 -1.35
C MET A 269 -25.93 -28.21 -1.30
N LYS A 270 -25.34 -28.56 -0.16
CA LYS A 270 -23.87 -28.66 -0.01
C LYS A 270 -23.29 -29.72 -0.96
N ILE A 271 -23.92 -30.89 -1.04
CA ILE A 271 -23.48 -31.99 -1.91
C ILE A 271 -23.47 -31.54 -3.37
N VAL A 272 -24.54 -30.88 -3.83
CA VAL A 272 -24.64 -30.41 -5.22
C VAL A 272 -23.65 -29.29 -5.52
N CYS A 273 -23.41 -28.38 -4.57
CA CYS A 273 -22.34 -27.38 -4.71
C CYS A 273 -20.96 -28.04 -4.84
N TRP A 274 -20.66 -29.06 -4.02
CA TRP A 274 -19.40 -29.80 -4.13
C TRP A 274 -19.28 -30.53 -5.47
N ALA A 275 -20.33 -31.20 -5.94
CA ALA A 275 -20.34 -31.86 -7.25
C ALA A 275 -20.08 -30.88 -8.40
N ALA A 276 -20.71 -29.69 -8.36
CA ALA A 276 -20.49 -28.63 -9.34
C ALA A 276 -19.05 -28.11 -9.32
N PHE A 277 -18.48 -27.91 -8.12
CA PHE A 277 -17.08 -27.52 -7.95
C PHE A 277 -16.13 -28.55 -8.56
N TYR A 278 -16.29 -29.83 -8.20
CA TYR A 278 -15.45 -30.90 -8.73
C TYR A 278 -15.53 -30.98 -10.25
N HIS A 279 -16.72 -30.86 -10.82
CA HIS A 279 -16.90 -30.84 -12.27
C HIS A 279 -16.20 -29.66 -12.94
N CYS A 280 -16.32 -28.44 -12.40
CA CYS A 280 -15.60 -27.27 -12.92
C CYS A 280 -14.08 -27.37 -12.78
N SER A 281 -13.58 -28.12 -11.79
CA SER A 281 -12.16 -28.37 -11.56
C SER A 281 -11.60 -29.56 -12.36
N SER A 282 -12.47 -30.36 -12.99
CA SER A 282 -12.11 -31.56 -13.74
C SER A 282 -11.40 -31.21 -15.04
N THR A 283 -10.30 -31.89 -15.36
CA THR A 283 -9.61 -31.80 -16.66
C THR A 283 -9.70 -33.13 -17.41
N ARG A 284 -9.30 -33.17 -18.69
CA ARG A 284 -9.26 -34.43 -19.46
C ARG A 284 -8.19 -35.38 -18.90
N GLU A 285 -7.10 -34.81 -18.43
CA GLU A 285 -5.95 -35.52 -17.88
C GLU A 285 -6.18 -35.97 -16.43
N ASN A 286 -7.06 -35.28 -15.69
CA ASN A 286 -7.44 -35.62 -14.33
C ASN A 286 -8.96 -35.42 -14.11
N PRO A 287 -9.79 -36.40 -14.51
CA PRO A 287 -11.24 -36.30 -14.39
C PRO A 287 -11.67 -36.34 -12.93
N ASN A 288 -12.45 -35.35 -12.50
CA ASN A 288 -12.90 -35.21 -11.11
C ASN A 288 -14.42 -35.12 -11.03
N HIS A 289 -15.06 -36.28 -10.90
CA HIS A 289 -16.51 -36.44 -10.83
C HIS A 289 -16.99 -36.84 -9.42
N GLY A 290 -16.24 -36.48 -8.38
CA GLY A 290 -16.63 -36.74 -6.99
C GLY A 290 -18.02 -36.15 -6.70
N TYR A 291 -18.89 -36.95 -6.07
CA TYR A 291 -20.27 -36.57 -5.69
C TYR A 291 -21.24 -36.32 -6.86
N CYS A 292 -20.84 -36.63 -8.10
CA CYS A 292 -21.74 -36.56 -9.24
C CYS A 292 -22.73 -37.74 -9.18
N ASP A 293 -24.01 -37.44 -8.90
CA ASP A 293 -25.07 -38.42 -9.09
C ASP A 293 -25.26 -38.63 -10.60
N PRO A 294 -25.25 -39.87 -11.14
CA PRO A 294 -25.57 -40.12 -12.54
C PRO A 294 -26.90 -39.47 -13.01
N ALA A 295 -27.85 -39.20 -12.11
CA ALA A 295 -29.06 -38.44 -12.43
C ALA A 295 -28.85 -36.93 -12.62
N SER A 296 -27.81 -36.35 -11.99
CA SER A 296 -27.47 -34.92 -12.09
C SER A 296 -26.67 -34.55 -13.36
N ALA A 297 -26.13 -35.55 -14.07
CA ALA A 297 -25.49 -35.41 -15.38
C ALA A 297 -26.45 -34.90 -16.48
N ILE A 298 -27.76 -34.83 -16.22
CA ILE A 298 -28.78 -34.39 -17.17
C ILE A 298 -28.80 -32.85 -17.34
N TYR A 299 -28.24 -32.07 -16.40
CA TYR A 299 -28.35 -30.61 -16.42
C TYR A 299 -27.25 -29.86 -17.19
N THR A 300 -26.22 -30.55 -17.70
CA THR A 300 -25.11 -29.92 -18.45
C THR A 300 -25.27 -29.94 -19.96
N ASN A 301 -26.36 -30.51 -20.48
CA ASN A 301 -26.55 -30.74 -21.92
C ASN A 301 -26.90 -29.49 -22.76
N LYS A 302 -26.46 -28.30 -22.35
CA LYS A 302 -26.65 -27.07 -23.14
C LYS A 302 -25.39 -26.36 -23.61
N ASN A 303 -24.19 -26.73 -23.18
CA ASN A 303 -22.96 -26.23 -23.80
C ASN A 303 -21.83 -27.27 -23.69
N HIS A 304 -21.76 -28.16 -24.69
CA HIS A 304 -20.66 -29.05 -25.07
C HIS A 304 -19.86 -29.78 -23.97
N LEU A 305 -20.05 -31.12 -23.88
CA LEU A 305 -19.00 -32.13 -24.13
C LEU A 305 -19.65 -33.52 -24.22
N ILE A 306 -19.53 -34.12 -25.40
CA ILE A 306 -19.93 -35.50 -25.70
C ILE A 306 -18.93 -36.44 -25.00
N LEU A 307 -19.41 -37.25 -24.05
CA LEU A 307 -18.74 -38.47 -23.63
C LEU A 307 -19.50 -39.64 -24.27
N GLU A 308 -19.24 -39.88 -25.55
CA GLU A 308 -19.43 -41.21 -26.12
C GLU A 308 -18.15 -41.99 -25.80
N ASN A 309 -18.28 -43.03 -24.99
CA ASN A 309 -17.58 -44.28 -25.20
C ASN A 309 -18.46 -45.39 -24.61
N THR A 310 -19.30 -45.93 -25.48
CA THR A 310 -19.82 -47.30 -25.40
C THR A 310 -18.66 -48.28 -25.57
N VAL A 311 -18.50 -49.15 -24.55
CA VAL A 311 -17.73 -50.41 -24.46
C VAL A 311 -16.22 -50.27 -24.39
#